data_AF-A0A562Q1C2-F1
#
_entry.id   AF-A0A562Q1C2-F1
#
_cell.length_a   1.000
_cell.length_b   1.000
_cell.length_c   1.000
_cell.angle_alpha   90.00
_cell.angle_beta   90.00
_cell.angle_gamma   90.00
#
_symmetry.space_group_name_H-M   'P 1'
#
loop_
_entity.id
_entity.type
_entity.pdbx_description
1 polymer ?
#
loop_
_entity_poly.entity_id
_entity_poly.type
_entity_poly.pdbx_seq_one_letter_code
_entity_poly.pdbx_strand_id
1 'polypeptide(L)'
;MESSRLEELERGLHQALRLLERDEGRATSALPADHPAVRAAEACELMLPETLTAAALAEAIRHKIDVVQVLLARSRAHESLPEDARLAADEGYLTATDGVPKDAPELR
;
A
#
# COMPACT_ATOMS: atom_id res chain seq x y z
N MET A 1 -15.53 7.57 -5.82
CA MET A 1 -15.40 6.39 -6.72
C MET A 1 -14.07 5.69 -6.52
N GLU A 2 -12.95 6.42 -6.44
CA GLU A 2 -11.63 5.85 -6.14
C GLU A 2 -11.55 5.24 -4.73
N SER A 3 -12.15 5.91 -3.75
CA SER A 3 -12.33 5.42 -2.37
C SER A 3 -13.00 4.04 -2.30
N SER A 4 -14.08 3.81 -3.05
CA SER A 4 -14.80 2.53 -3.07
C SER A 4 -13.94 1.37 -3.60
N ARG A 5 -13.15 1.61 -4.65
CA ARG A 5 -12.23 0.59 -5.20
C ARG A 5 -11.12 0.24 -4.20
N LEU A 6 -10.59 1.23 -3.51
CA LEU A 6 -9.56 1.02 -2.49
C LEU A 6 -10.11 0.25 -1.27
N GLU A 7 -11.37 0.48 -0.88
CA GLU A 7 -12.02 -0.28 0.20
C GLU A 7 -12.30 -1.74 -0.19
N GLU A 8 -12.69 -1.99 -1.44
CA GLU A 8 -12.83 -3.36 -1.97
C GLU A 8 -11.49 -4.10 -1.96
N LEU A 9 -10.43 -3.40 -2.36
CA LEU A 9 -9.07 -3.93 -2.36
C LEU A 9 -8.60 -4.27 -0.93
N GLU A 10 -8.80 -3.36 0.03
CA GLU A 10 -8.47 -3.60 1.44
C GLU A 10 -9.20 -4.84 1.98
N ARG A 11 -10.51 -4.97 1.71
CA ARG A 11 -11.30 -6.15 2.13
C ARG A 11 -10.77 -7.44 1.53
N GLY A 12 -10.39 -7.43 0.25
CA GLY A 12 -9.80 -8.58 -0.44
C GLY A 12 -8.47 -9.01 0.18
N LEU A 13 -7.58 -8.06 0.48
CA LEU A 13 -6.30 -8.32 1.12
C LEU A 13 -6.45 -8.91 2.53
N HIS A 14 -7.38 -8.38 3.33
CA HIS A 14 -7.71 -8.96 4.65
C HIS A 14 -8.31 -10.36 4.55
N GLN A 15 -9.07 -10.66 3.49
CA GLN A 15 -9.55 -12.02 3.24
C GLN A 15 -8.39 -12.97 2.90
N ALA A 16 -7.45 -12.55 2.04
CA ALA A 16 -6.27 -13.34 1.71
C ALA A 16 -5.41 -13.63 2.96
N LEU A 17 -5.23 -12.64 3.85
CA LEU A 17 -4.50 -12.82 5.11
C LEU A 17 -5.18 -13.84 6.03
N ARG A 18 -6.50 -13.74 6.22
CA ARG A 18 -7.26 -14.71 7.02
C ARG A 18 -7.19 -16.14 6.48
N LEU A 19 -7.08 -16.30 5.16
CA LEU A 19 -6.89 -17.61 4.54
C LEU A 19 -5.50 -18.20 4.84
N LEU A 20 -4.47 -17.34 4.97
CA LEU A 20 -3.13 -17.78 5.39
C LEU A 20 -3.06 -18.15 6.87
N GLU A 21 -3.66 -17.34 7.74
CA GLU A 21 -3.67 -17.59 9.18
C GLU A 21 -4.35 -18.93 9.53
N ARG A 22 -5.36 -19.32 8.75
CA ARG A 22 -6.01 -20.63 8.90
C ARG A 22 -5.13 -21.82 8.53
N ASP A 23 -4.06 -21.60 7.78
CA ASP A 23 -3.11 -22.63 7.31
C ASP A 23 -1.75 -22.53 8.04
N GLU A 24 -1.72 -21.91 9.24
CA GLU A 24 -0.53 -21.58 10.04
C GLU A 24 0.46 -22.74 10.26
N GLY A 25 0.01 -23.99 10.14
CA GLY A 25 0.87 -25.18 10.21
C GLY A 25 1.94 -25.26 9.09
N ARG A 26 1.88 -24.42 8.06
CA ARG A 26 2.76 -24.42 6.88
C ARG A 26 3.62 -23.17 6.71
N ALA A 27 3.80 -22.36 7.76
CA ALA A 27 4.44 -21.03 7.71
C ALA A 27 5.75 -20.93 6.89
N THR A 28 6.61 -21.96 6.95
CA THR A 28 7.92 -21.99 6.27
C THR A 28 7.95 -22.80 4.98
N SER A 29 6.88 -23.56 4.70
CA SER A 29 6.80 -24.37 3.49
C SER A 29 6.40 -23.53 2.28
N ALA A 30 6.85 -23.94 1.10
CA ALA A 30 6.42 -23.34 -0.15
C ALA A 30 4.89 -23.50 -0.27
N LEU A 31 4.22 -22.40 -0.58
CA LEU A 31 2.81 -22.39 -0.92
C LEU A 31 2.62 -22.83 -2.37
N PRO A 32 1.66 -23.70 -2.66
CA PRO A 32 1.33 -24.03 -4.04
C PRO A 32 0.63 -22.83 -4.69
N ALA A 33 0.81 -22.65 -6.00
CA ALA A 33 0.25 -21.52 -6.74
C ALA A 33 -1.30 -21.53 -6.77
N ASP A 34 -1.92 -22.69 -6.61
CA ASP A 34 -3.37 -22.86 -6.54
C ASP A 34 -3.97 -22.59 -5.15
N HIS A 35 -3.13 -22.26 -4.16
CA HIS A 35 -3.56 -22.00 -2.80
C HIS A 35 -4.60 -20.86 -2.76
N PRO A 36 -5.71 -21.00 -2.00
CA PRO A 36 -6.79 -20.01 -2.00
C PRO A 36 -6.31 -18.61 -1.61
N ALA A 37 -5.33 -18.49 -0.71
CA ALA A 37 -4.74 -17.20 -0.37
C ALA A 37 -3.91 -16.57 -1.50
N VAL A 38 -3.21 -17.38 -2.30
CA VAL A 38 -2.43 -16.90 -3.46
C VAL A 38 -3.38 -16.33 -4.51
N ARG A 39 -4.44 -17.09 -4.84
CA ARG A 39 -5.47 -16.63 -5.79
C ARG A 39 -6.18 -15.36 -5.32
N ALA A 40 -6.45 -15.26 -4.02
CA ALA A 40 -7.05 -14.05 -3.44
C ALA A 40 -6.10 -12.85 -3.51
N ALA A 41 -4.80 -13.06 -3.28
CA ALA A 41 -3.78 -12.02 -3.41
C ALA A 41 -3.61 -11.54 -4.86
N GLU A 42 -3.62 -12.46 -5.84
CA GLU A 42 -3.58 -12.13 -7.27
C GLU A 42 -4.81 -11.32 -7.71
N ALA A 43 -6.00 -11.67 -7.22
CA ALA A 43 -7.22 -10.91 -7.48
C ALA A 43 -7.16 -9.48 -6.92
N CYS A 44 -6.29 -9.24 -5.94
CA CYS A 44 -6.00 -7.92 -5.38
C CYS A 44 -4.83 -7.21 -6.09
N GLU A 45 -4.42 -7.67 -7.27
CA GLU A 45 -3.30 -7.13 -8.04
C GLU A 45 -1.99 -7.08 -7.22
N LEU A 46 -1.81 -8.00 -6.26
CA LEU A 46 -0.59 -8.09 -5.47
C LEU A 46 0.54 -8.68 -6.32
N MET A 47 1.70 -8.01 -6.34
CA MET A 47 2.91 -8.63 -6.87
C MET A 47 3.38 -9.72 -5.91
N LEU A 48 3.34 -10.96 -6.39
CA LEU A 48 3.74 -12.11 -5.60
C LEU A 48 5.26 -12.10 -5.35
N PRO A 49 5.72 -12.47 -4.14
CA PRO A 49 7.14 -12.59 -3.84
C PRO A 49 7.78 -13.72 -4.66
N GLU A 50 9.05 -13.56 -5.01
CA GLU A 50 9.82 -14.59 -5.75
C GLU A 50 9.84 -15.93 -5.01
N THR A 51 9.97 -15.87 -3.68
CA THR A 51 9.85 -17.05 -2.81
C THR A 51 8.45 -17.09 -2.21
N LEU A 52 7.57 -17.90 -2.79
CA LEU A 52 6.17 -18.00 -2.38
C LEU A 52 6.03 -18.91 -1.14
N THR A 53 6.31 -18.36 0.05
CA THR A 53 6.01 -18.99 1.34
C THR A 53 4.85 -18.28 2.03
N ALA A 54 4.22 -18.94 3.00
CA ALA A 54 3.15 -18.32 3.78
C ALA A 54 3.62 -17.08 4.54
N ALA A 55 4.83 -17.10 5.09
CA ALA A 55 5.43 -15.94 5.73
C ALA A 55 5.64 -14.77 4.74
N ALA A 56 6.26 -15.03 3.58
CA ALA A 56 6.54 -14.01 2.57
C ALA A 56 5.25 -13.43 1.97
N LEU A 57 4.25 -14.26 1.70
CA LEU A 57 2.96 -13.81 1.20
C LEU A 57 2.21 -12.98 2.25
N ALA A 58 2.22 -13.39 3.51
CA ALA A 58 1.60 -12.63 4.59
C ALA A 58 2.26 -11.27 4.79
N GLU A 59 3.59 -11.19 4.67
CA GLU A 59 4.34 -9.93 4.72
C GLU A 59 3.99 -9.02 3.53
N ALA A 60 3.96 -9.54 2.31
CA ALA A 60 3.56 -8.80 1.12
C ALA A 60 2.12 -8.26 1.21
N ILE A 61 1.19 -9.08 1.72
CA ILE A 61 -0.20 -8.67 1.94
C ILE A 61 -0.28 -7.55 2.97
N ARG A 62 0.40 -7.67 4.12
CA ARG A 62 0.42 -6.63 5.16
C ARG A 62 0.96 -5.31 4.62
N HIS A 63 2.09 -5.36 3.92
CA HIS A 63 2.66 -4.16 3.31
C HIS A 63 1.69 -3.48 2.32
N LYS A 64 0.99 -4.27 1.50
CA LYS A 64 -0.01 -3.73 0.57
C LYS A 64 -1.20 -3.09 1.31
N ILE A 65 -1.67 -3.69 2.40
CA ILE A 65 -2.74 -3.12 3.24
C ILE A 65 -2.31 -1.74 3.76
N ASP A 66 -1.09 -1.62 4.30
CA ASP A 66 -0.58 -0.34 4.82
C ASP A 66 -0.58 0.75 3.73
N VAL A 67 -0.13 0.41 2.52
CA VAL A 67 -0.15 1.34 1.37
C VAL A 67 -1.58 1.75 1.00
N VAL A 68 -2.51 0.79 0.91
CA VAL A 68 -3.91 1.07 0.57
C VAL A 68 -4.59 1.94 1.63
N GLN A 69 -4.28 1.73 2.92
CA GLN A 69 -4.81 2.56 4.01
C GLN A 69 -4.33 4.01 3.93
N VAL A 70 -3.07 4.24 3.57
CA VAL A 70 -2.56 5.60 3.34
C VAL A 70 -3.30 6.26 2.17
N LEU A 71 -3.53 5.53 1.06
CA LEU A 71 -4.28 6.05 -0.09
C LEU A 71 -5.75 6.33 0.24
N LEU A 72 -6.40 5.47 1.04
CA LEU A 72 -7.76 5.68 1.53
C LEU A 72 -7.86 6.92 2.40
N ALA A 73 -6.95 7.08 3.37
CA ALA A 73 -6.90 8.24 4.23
C ALA A 73 -6.74 9.52 3.41
N ARG A 74 -5.84 9.50 2.42
CA ARG A 74 -5.64 10.63 1.49
C ARG A 74 -6.88 10.90 0.65
N SER A 75 -7.47 9.89 0.01
CA SER A 75 -8.67 10.03 -0.80
C SER A 75 -9.82 10.65 -0.01
N ARG A 76 -10.06 10.17 1.21
CA ARG A 76 -11.07 10.72 2.13
C ARG A 76 -10.78 12.16 2.55
N ALA A 77 -9.50 12.50 2.79
CA ALA A 77 -9.09 13.86 3.11
C ALA A 77 -9.29 14.81 1.91
N HIS A 78 -9.03 14.36 0.69
CA HIS A 78 -9.28 15.16 -0.52
C HIS A 78 -10.78 15.33 -0.81
N GLU A 79 -11.61 14.32 -0.52
CA GLU A 79 -13.08 14.41 -0.64
C GLU A 79 -13.70 15.36 0.40
N SER A 80 -13.03 15.57 1.55
CA SER A 80 -13.51 16.46 2.61
C SER A 80 -13.00 17.91 2.53
N LEU A 81 -12.09 18.21 1.59
CA LEU A 81 -11.61 19.57 1.37
C LEU A 81 -12.64 20.41 0.58
N PRO A 82 -12.94 21.65 1.03
CA PRO A 82 -13.63 22.64 0.21
C PRO A 82 -12.89 22.86 -1.12
N GLU A 83 -13.62 23.16 -2.19
CA GLU A 83 -13.08 23.28 -3.57
C GLU A 83 -11.84 24.19 -3.63
N ASP A 84 -11.87 25.29 -2.88
CA ASP A 84 -10.83 26.31 -2.78
C ASP A 84 -9.50 25.79 -2.17
N ALA A 85 -9.56 24.75 -1.34
CA ALA A 85 -8.40 24.17 -0.64
C ALA A 85 -7.77 22.98 -1.38
N ARG A 86 -8.49 22.38 -2.35
CA ARG A 86 -7.96 21.26 -3.17
C ARG A 86 -6.84 21.73 -4.09
N LEU A 87 -6.93 22.96 -4.64
CA LEU A 87 -5.89 23.57 -5.50
C LEU A 87 -4.57 23.82 -4.76
N ALA A 88 -4.62 24.27 -3.50
CA ALA A 88 -3.42 24.55 -2.71
C ALA A 88 -2.68 23.26 -2.27
N ALA A 89 -3.39 22.15 -2.07
CA ALA A 89 -2.80 20.86 -1.71
C ALA A 89 -2.01 20.23 -2.88
N ASP A 90 -2.42 20.48 -4.12
CA ASP A 90 -1.71 20.01 -5.31
C ASP A 90 -0.50 20.91 -5.67
N GLU A 91 -0.55 22.22 -5.37
CA GLU A 91 0.55 23.17 -5.63
C GLU A 91 1.67 23.17 -4.57
N GLY A 92 1.36 22.81 -3.31
CA GLY A 92 2.35 22.77 -2.22
C GLY A 92 3.46 21.71 -2.39
N TYR A 93 3.32 20.78 -3.32
CA TYR A 93 4.33 19.75 -3.61
C TYR A 93 5.41 20.19 -4.61
N LEU A 94 5.16 21.22 -5.43
CA LEU A 94 6.15 21.75 -6.38
C LEU A 94 7.13 22.75 -5.75
N THR A 95 6.85 23.26 -4.55
CA THR A 95 7.65 24.32 -3.90
C THR A 95 8.61 23.82 -2.82
N ALA A 96 8.58 22.53 -2.47
CA ALA A 96 9.45 21.97 -1.43
C ALA A 96 10.76 21.33 -1.94
N THR A 97 11.02 21.30 -3.26
CA THR A 97 12.25 20.69 -3.82
C THR A 97 13.29 21.66 -4.37
N ASP A 98 13.10 22.98 -4.30
CA ASP A 98 14.16 23.93 -4.67
C ASP A 98 14.38 24.98 -3.58
N GLY A 99 15.33 24.67 -2.70
CA GLY A 99 15.69 25.58 -1.61
C GLY A 99 16.80 25.07 -0.70
N VAL A 100 17.80 24.36 -1.22
CA VAL A 100 19.10 24.27 -0.53
C VAL A 100 19.94 25.46 -1.02
N PRO A 101 20.06 26.57 -0.27
CA PRO A 101 21.09 27.55 -0.57
C PRO A 101 22.44 26.91 -0.29
N LYS A 102 23.08 26.42 -1.36
CA LYS A 102 24.48 26.04 -1.40
C LYS A 102 25.32 27.31 -1.45
N ASP A 103 25.44 27.99 -0.32
CA ASP A 103 26.47 29.00 -0.10
C ASP A 103 27.03 28.83 1.31
N ALA A 104 27.96 27.89 1.42
CA ALA A 104 28.94 27.91 2.49
C ALA A 104 29.98 28.99 2.14
N PRO A 105 30.22 30.01 2.97
CA PRO A 105 31.38 30.87 2.77
C PRO A 105 32.62 30.11 3.23
N GLU A 106 33.49 29.75 2.28
CA GLU A 106 34.90 29.50 2.57
C GLU A 106 35.51 30.80 3.09
N LEU A 107 35.77 30.87 4.40
CA LEU A 107 36.64 31.88 4.99
C LEU A 107 37.89 31.18 5.50
N ARG A 108 39.00 31.63 4.93
CA ARG A 108 40.40 31.26 5.20
C ARG A 108 40.79 31.40 6.66
#